data_AF-A0A3N9WT72-F1
#
_entry.id   AF-A0A3N9WT72-F1
#
_cell.length_a   1.000
_cell.length_b   1.000
_cell.length_c   1.000
_cell.angle_alpha   90.00
_cell.angle_beta   90.00
_cell.angle_gamma   90.00
#
_symmetry.space_group_name_H-M   'P 1'
#
loop_
_entity.id
_entity.type
_entity.pdbx_description
1 polymer ?
#
loop_
_entity_poly.entity_id
_entity_poly.type
_entity_poly.pdbx_seq_one_letter_code
_entity_poly.pdbx_strand_id
1 'polypeptide(L)'
;MPRFQTASGAVVTIDAPGYDLGHPWLGAFRVQVARQYAATAPGLQERFFQVAPVGNCGPIIERDLRGRVTDELSFAGGRFIVARSAVDDRVLMAWQGQWHEVFDFVNDGAISLAHALGRFDRLTFTDSPLGVRVGVGSVPKESISAERVYKRIPGVGDITIIPAVNATELVPRWRGATTRSGETWRKNVDTSEGGSGSVLLHASAAAFTVLQPDVPGEVGDRQLAFLDELVKIAWDPA
;
A
#
# COMPACT_ATOMS: atom_id res chain seq x y z
N MET A 1 -19.38 8.07 -1.27
CA MET A 1 -18.64 6.80 -1.19
C MET A 1 -17.15 7.08 -1.40
N PRO A 2 -16.30 6.81 -0.42
CA PRO A 2 -14.84 6.96 -0.54
C PRO A 2 -14.28 6.10 -1.68
N ARG A 3 -13.32 6.67 -2.42
CA ARG A 3 -12.65 6.01 -3.54
C ARG A 3 -11.15 6.26 -3.49
N PHE A 4 -10.37 5.34 -4.04
CA PHE A 4 -8.93 5.47 -4.23
C PHE A 4 -8.52 4.93 -5.60
N GLN A 5 -7.68 5.66 -6.33
CA GLN A 5 -7.06 5.21 -7.57
C GLN A 5 -5.68 4.62 -7.29
N THR A 6 -5.50 3.38 -7.72
CA THR A 6 -4.27 2.60 -7.57
C THR A 6 -3.24 2.95 -8.64
N ALA A 7 -2.02 2.40 -8.50
CA ALA A 7 -0.93 2.66 -9.42
C ALA A 7 -1.24 2.17 -10.85
N SER A 8 -1.92 1.03 -11.01
CA SER A 8 -2.37 0.54 -12.31
C SER A 8 -3.53 1.36 -12.92
N GLY A 9 -4.18 2.20 -12.11
CA GLY A 9 -5.35 2.98 -12.48
C GLY A 9 -6.68 2.38 -12.04
N ALA A 10 -6.68 1.16 -11.48
CA ALA A 10 -7.88 0.54 -10.91
C ALA A 10 -8.42 1.40 -9.75
N VAL A 11 -9.73 1.33 -9.51
CA VAL A 11 -10.42 2.12 -8.48
C VAL A 11 -10.94 1.21 -7.38
N VAL A 12 -10.49 1.47 -6.15
CA VAL A 12 -10.99 0.81 -4.95
C VAL A 12 -12.09 1.64 -4.33
N THR A 13 -13.18 0.97 -3.96
CA THR A 13 -14.34 1.59 -3.31
C THR A 13 -14.77 0.82 -2.07
N ILE A 14 -15.25 1.55 -1.07
CA ILE A 14 -15.79 0.99 0.17
C ILE A 14 -17.08 1.72 0.55
N ASP A 15 -18.09 0.95 0.94
CA ASP A 15 -19.37 1.43 1.46
C ASP A 15 -19.73 0.66 2.73
N ALA A 16 -19.70 1.35 3.85
CA ALA A 16 -20.03 0.85 5.19
C ALA A 16 -20.76 1.97 5.94
N PRO A 17 -22.09 2.08 5.80
CA PRO A 17 -22.88 3.12 6.47
C PRO A 17 -22.66 3.10 7.99
N GLY A 18 -22.59 4.28 8.60
CA GLY A 18 -22.36 4.42 10.05
C GLY A 18 -20.90 4.36 10.50
N TYR A 19 -19.95 4.12 9.59
CA TYR A 19 -18.52 4.13 9.88
C TYR A 19 -17.82 5.35 9.29
N ASP A 20 -16.82 5.87 10.02
CA ASP A 20 -15.95 6.92 9.50
C ASP A 20 -14.94 6.35 8.50
N LEU A 21 -15.06 6.78 7.26
CA LEU A 21 -14.19 6.42 6.16
C LEU A 21 -13.43 7.64 5.62
N GLY A 22 -13.32 8.71 6.41
CA GLY A 22 -12.64 9.96 6.06
C GLY A 22 -11.12 9.90 6.21
N HIS A 23 -10.60 8.93 6.97
CA HIS A 23 -9.15 8.73 7.10
C HIS A 23 -8.47 8.53 5.74
N PRO A 24 -7.22 8.96 5.54
CA PRO A 24 -6.59 8.86 4.23
C PRO A 24 -6.42 7.41 3.74
N TRP A 25 -6.38 7.27 2.43
CA TRP A 25 -6.03 6.02 1.77
C TRP A 25 -4.51 5.91 1.63
N LEU A 26 -4.01 4.69 1.74
CA LEU A 26 -2.63 4.37 1.37
C LEU A 26 -2.65 3.28 0.30
N GLY A 27 -1.70 3.32 -0.62
CA GLY A 27 -1.48 2.28 -1.62
C GLY A 27 -0.12 1.63 -1.42
N ALA A 28 0.03 0.41 -1.89
CA ALA A 28 1.33 -0.18 -2.16
C ALA A 28 1.28 -0.96 -3.46
N PHE A 29 2.40 -0.98 -4.17
CA PHE A 29 2.53 -1.71 -5.42
C PHE A 29 3.97 -2.15 -5.63
N ARG A 30 4.16 -3.10 -6.54
CA ARG A 30 5.48 -3.50 -7.03
C ARG A 30 5.63 -3.15 -8.49
N VAL A 31 6.81 -2.71 -8.87
CA VAL A 31 7.24 -2.66 -10.26
C VAL A 31 8.23 -3.80 -10.48
N GLN A 32 7.89 -4.70 -11.40
CA GLN A 32 8.71 -5.84 -11.74
C GLN A 32 9.13 -5.78 -13.20
N VAL A 33 10.35 -6.19 -13.50
CA VAL A 33 10.83 -6.38 -14.86
C VAL A 33 10.48 -7.80 -15.32
N ALA A 34 9.82 -7.94 -16.47
CA ALA A 34 9.34 -9.24 -16.97
C ALA A 34 10.47 -10.26 -17.22
N ARG A 35 11.70 -9.79 -17.42
CA ARG A 35 12.90 -10.61 -17.58
C ARG A 35 14.09 -9.86 -17.02
N GLN A 36 15.02 -10.55 -16.35
CA GLN A 36 16.30 -9.95 -15.97
C GLN A 36 17.10 -9.62 -17.24
N TYR A 37 17.53 -8.37 -17.39
CA TYR A 37 18.47 -7.97 -18.45
C TYR A 37 19.86 -7.86 -17.85
N ALA A 38 20.89 -8.25 -18.61
CA ALA A 38 22.27 -8.27 -18.15
C ALA A 38 22.79 -6.90 -17.66
N ALA A 39 22.17 -5.80 -18.11
CA ALA A 39 22.51 -4.44 -17.71
C ALA A 39 21.58 -3.85 -16.61
N THR A 40 20.62 -4.62 -16.07
CA THR A 40 19.77 -4.12 -14.98
C THR A 40 20.55 -4.16 -13.67
N ALA A 41 20.74 -2.99 -13.05
CA ALA A 41 21.40 -2.92 -11.76
C ALA A 41 20.68 -3.80 -10.70
N PRO A 42 21.40 -4.41 -9.76
CA PRO A 42 20.80 -5.14 -8.66
C PRO A 42 19.73 -4.31 -7.93
N GLY A 43 18.61 -4.94 -7.57
CA GLY A 43 17.51 -4.27 -6.86
C GLY A 43 16.59 -3.39 -7.72
N LEU A 44 16.81 -3.31 -9.04
CA LEU A 44 15.85 -2.68 -9.99
C LEU A 44 14.91 -3.68 -10.67
N GLN A 45 15.14 -4.98 -10.47
CA GLN A 45 14.31 -6.04 -11.04
C GLN A 45 12.93 -6.11 -10.37
N GLU A 46 12.90 -5.81 -9.08
CA GLU A 46 11.69 -5.66 -8.29
C GLU A 46 11.87 -4.46 -7.38
N ARG A 47 10.91 -3.54 -7.45
CA ARG A 47 10.86 -2.33 -6.63
C ARG A 47 9.52 -2.29 -5.93
N PHE A 48 9.51 -2.03 -4.64
CA PHE A 48 8.31 -1.88 -3.86
C PHE A 48 8.09 -0.40 -3.58
N PHE A 49 6.86 0.06 -3.76
CA PHE A 49 6.52 1.46 -3.51
C PHE A 49 5.25 1.53 -2.68
N GLN A 50 5.17 2.60 -1.90
CA GLN A 50 3.99 3.00 -1.18
C GLN A 50 3.48 4.32 -1.75
N VAL A 51 2.17 4.52 -1.68
CA VAL A 51 1.48 5.76 -2.06
C VAL A 51 0.75 6.28 -0.84
N ALA A 52 0.92 7.55 -0.54
CA ALA A 52 0.23 8.22 0.56
C ALA A 52 -0.14 9.66 0.13
N PRO A 53 -1.04 10.35 0.87
CA PRO A 53 -1.20 11.78 0.68
C PRO A 53 0.11 12.52 0.93
N VAL A 54 0.30 13.64 0.22
CA VAL A 54 1.44 14.54 0.44
C VAL A 54 1.53 14.91 1.93
N GLY A 55 2.75 14.85 2.45
CA GLY A 55 3.07 15.20 3.83
C GLY A 55 3.22 13.99 4.75
N ASN A 56 2.85 12.78 4.31
CA ASN A 56 3.01 11.55 5.09
C ASN A 56 4.50 11.20 5.36
N CYS A 57 5.42 11.54 4.45
CA CYS A 57 6.86 11.33 4.60
C CYS A 57 7.47 12.19 5.72
N GLY A 58 6.91 13.36 6.03
CA GLY A 58 7.43 14.26 7.06
C GLY A 58 7.51 13.59 8.44
N PRO A 59 6.38 13.12 8.99
CA PRO A 59 6.36 12.37 10.26
C PRO A 59 7.23 11.12 10.25
N ILE A 60 7.34 10.41 9.13
CA ILE A 60 8.23 9.24 9.00
C ILE A 60 9.70 9.67 9.17
N ILE A 61 10.12 10.73 8.49
CA ILE A 61 11.49 11.25 8.57
C ILE A 61 11.78 11.71 10.01
N GLU A 62 10.86 12.45 10.62
CA GLU A 62 11.04 13.00 11.97
C GLU A 62 11.03 11.92 13.06
N ARG A 63 10.04 11.03 13.06
CA ARG A 63 9.81 10.08 14.15
C ARG A 63 10.56 8.78 13.98
N ASP A 64 10.47 8.19 12.79
CA ASP A 64 10.88 6.81 12.56
C ASP A 64 12.35 6.73 12.12
N LEU A 65 12.80 7.71 11.33
CA LEU A 65 14.20 7.84 10.90
C LEU A 65 15.01 8.75 11.82
N ARG A 66 14.35 9.65 12.57
CA ARG A 66 14.98 10.77 13.29
C ARG A 66 15.98 11.52 12.41
N GLY A 67 15.65 11.60 11.13
CA GLY A 67 16.54 11.91 10.05
C GLY A 67 16.33 13.31 9.50
N ARG A 68 16.89 13.55 8.32
CA ARG A 68 16.66 14.77 7.54
C ARG A 68 16.71 14.48 6.05
N VAL A 69 16.06 15.34 5.27
CA VAL A 69 16.25 15.39 3.82
C VAL A 69 17.69 15.83 3.54
N THR A 70 18.43 15.02 2.78
CA THR A 70 19.82 15.31 2.37
C THR A 70 19.91 15.77 0.93
N ASP A 71 18.98 15.35 0.08
CA ASP A 71 18.97 15.65 -1.34
C ASP A 71 17.54 15.97 -1.81
N GLU A 72 17.43 16.94 -2.71
CA GLU A 72 16.14 17.39 -3.27
C GLU A 72 16.34 17.85 -4.72
N LEU A 73 15.43 17.45 -5.62
CA LEU A 73 15.43 17.87 -7.03
C LEU A 73 14.02 17.77 -7.65
N SER A 74 13.80 18.42 -8.79
CA SER A 74 12.57 18.26 -9.57
C SER A 74 12.63 17.01 -10.46
N PHE A 75 11.61 16.16 -10.40
CA PHE A 75 11.54 14.91 -11.16
C PHE A 75 10.09 14.59 -11.57
N ALA A 76 9.89 14.21 -12.84
CA ALA A 76 8.60 13.75 -13.37
C ALA A 76 7.39 14.64 -12.98
N GLY A 77 7.56 15.97 -13.03
CA GLY A 77 6.49 16.93 -12.69
C GLY A 77 6.23 17.11 -11.20
N GLY A 78 7.02 16.51 -10.32
CA GLY A 78 6.96 16.67 -8.87
C GLY A 78 8.33 16.91 -8.25
N ARG A 79 8.41 16.76 -6.94
CA ARG A 79 9.62 16.92 -6.14
C ARG A 79 10.14 15.58 -5.69
N PHE A 80 11.39 15.26 -5.98
CA PHE A 80 12.06 14.07 -5.46
C PHE A 80 12.94 14.44 -4.28
N ILE A 81 12.80 13.71 -3.18
CA ILE A 81 13.61 13.87 -1.97
C ILE A 81 14.28 12.56 -1.58
N VAL A 82 15.46 12.67 -0.99
CA VAL A 82 16.13 11.58 -0.28
C VAL A 82 16.33 12.00 1.17
N ALA A 83 15.83 11.21 2.10
CA ALA A 83 15.98 11.43 3.52
C ALA A 83 16.73 10.26 4.18
N ARG A 84 17.71 10.58 5.01
CA ARG A 84 18.58 9.58 5.66
C ARG A 84 18.30 9.50 7.14
N SER A 85 18.24 8.27 7.63
CA SER A 85 18.13 7.97 9.04
C SER A 85 19.36 8.45 9.81
N ALA A 86 19.12 8.90 11.04
CA ALA A 86 20.19 9.22 11.99
C ALA A 86 20.45 8.07 12.97
N VAL A 87 19.64 7.00 12.92
CA VAL A 87 19.68 5.90 13.91
C VAL A 87 20.07 4.55 13.30
N ASP A 88 20.03 4.41 11.98
CA ASP A 88 20.38 3.20 11.25
C ASP A 88 20.68 3.51 9.77
N ASP A 89 20.88 2.48 8.94
CA ASP A 89 21.20 2.61 7.50
C ASP A 89 19.97 2.83 6.61
N ARG A 90 18.78 3.10 7.17
CA ARG A 90 17.57 3.31 6.36
C ARG A 90 17.63 4.64 5.60
N VAL A 91 17.23 4.59 4.34
CA VAL A 91 17.07 5.75 3.47
C VAL A 91 15.68 5.72 2.87
N LEU A 92 14.93 6.80 3.07
CA LEU A 92 13.64 7.05 2.42
C LEU A 92 13.88 7.84 1.14
N MET A 93 13.27 7.38 0.05
CA MET A 93 13.25 8.09 -1.22
C MET A 93 11.80 8.33 -1.58
N ALA A 94 11.44 9.56 -1.90
CA ALA A 94 10.06 9.90 -2.19
C ALA A 94 9.97 10.86 -3.37
N TRP A 95 9.10 10.54 -4.31
CA TRP A 95 8.53 11.50 -5.24
C TRP A 95 7.27 12.10 -4.61
N GLN A 96 7.11 13.42 -4.68
CA GLN A 96 6.00 14.17 -4.10
C GLN A 96 5.32 15.00 -5.20
N GLY A 97 4.06 14.67 -5.46
CA GLY A 97 3.17 15.39 -6.36
C GLY A 97 2.43 16.52 -5.67
N GLN A 98 1.24 16.84 -6.18
CA GLN A 98 0.36 17.87 -5.62
C GLN A 98 -0.51 17.30 -4.48
N TRP A 99 -1.01 16.08 -4.66
CA TRP A 99 -1.98 15.43 -3.77
C TRP A 99 -1.33 14.27 -3.02
N HIS A 100 -0.44 13.54 -3.69
CA HIS A 100 0.15 12.31 -3.17
C HIS A 100 1.67 12.28 -3.30
N GLU A 101 2.26 11.36 -2.56
CA GLU A 101 3.66 11.01 -2.63
C GLU A 101 3.82 9.49 -2.85
N VAL A 102 4.85 9.12 -3.60
CA VAL A 102 5.24 7.74 -3.88
C VAL A 102 6.62 7.54 -3.29
N PHE A 103 6.77 6.60 -2.36
CA PHE A 103 8.02 6.43 -1.63
C PHE A 103 8.42 4.96 -1.45
N ASP A 104 9.71 4.77 -1.20
CA ASP A 104 10.35 3.48 -0.95
C ASP A 104 11.47 3.64 0.10
N PHE A 105 11.83 2.54 0.75
CA PHE A 105 12.95 2.45 1.68
C PHE A 105 14.02 1.50 1.17
N VAL A 106 15.27 1.86 1.41
CA VAL A 106 16.42 0.96 1.26
C VAL A 106 17.26 0.97 2.53
N ASN A 107 17.91 -0.16 2.81
CA ASN A 107 18.86 -0.29 3.91
C ASN A 107 20.29 -0.10 3.35
N ASP A 108 20.57 1.10 2.89
CA ASP A 108 21.87 1.50 2.34
C ASP A 108 22.10 2.98 2.63
N GLY A 109 22.67 3.29 3.80
CA GLY A 109 22.97 4.66 4.22
C GLY A 109 23.90 5.41 3.27
N ALA A 110 24.69 4.68 2.46
CA ALA A 110 25.65 5.21 1.51
C ALA A 110 25.10 5.36 0.08
N ILE A 111 23.82 5.01 -0.17
CA ILE A 111 23.24 5.10 -1.51
C ILE A 111 23.39 6.51 -2.08
N SER A 112 23.94 6.63 -3.28
CA SER A 112 24.09 7.92 -3.96
C SER A 112 22.73 8.45 -4.43
N LEU A 113 22.62 9.77 -4.61
CA LEU A 113 21.41 10.39 -5.18
C LEU A 113 21.05 9.79 -6.55
N ALA A 114 22.04 9.51 -7.40
CA ALA A 114 21.82 8.92 -8.71
C ALA A 114 21.24 7.49 -8.61
N HIS A 115 21.72 6.66 -7.67
CA HIS A 115 21.17 5.32 -7.43
C HIS A 115 19.78 5.38 -6.81
N ALA A 116 19.55 6.30 -5.88
CA ALA A 116 18.22 6.53 -5.30
C ALA A 116 17.21 6.94 -6.37
N LEU A 117 17.55 7.92 -7.20
CA LEU A 117 16.73 8.35 -8.32
C LEU A 117 16.54 7.24 -9.35
N GLY A 118 17.58 6.42 -9.57
CA GLY A 118 17.53 5.24 -10.44
C GLY A 118 16.44 4.23 -10.06
N ARG A 119 16.01 4.20 -8.80
CA ARG A 119 14.85 3.38 -8.39
C ARG A 119 13.54 3.92 -8.94
N PHE A 120 13.42 5.21 -9.19
CA PHE A 120 12.24 5.84 -9.81
C PHE A 120 12.39 5.98 -11.34
N ASP A 121 13.51 5.53 -11.91
CA ASP A 121 13.74 5.60 -13.33
C ASP A 121 12.65 4.84 -14.12
N ARG A 122 12.30 5.41 -15.27
CA ARG A 122 11.22 4.98 -16.18
C ARG A 122 9.82 4.99 -15.59
N LEU A 123 9.63 5.52 -14.38
CA LEU A 123 8.31 5.73 -13.82
C LEU A 123 7.82 7.12 -14.21
N THR A 124 6.57 7.19 -14.65
CA THR A 124 5.84 8.46 -14.77
C THR A 124 4.67 8.46 -13.80
N PHE A 125 4.34 9.63 -13.27
CA PHE A 125 3.29 9.78 -12.28
C PHE A 125 2.20 10.69 -12.82
N THR A 126 0.96 10.22 -12.77
CA THR A 126 -0.24 11.04 -13.01
C THR A 126 -0.99 11.13 -11.69
N ASP A 127 -0.79 12.25 -11.00
CA ASP A 127 -1.38 12.51 -9.69
C ASP A 127 -2.75 13.17 -9.80
N SER A 128 -3.64 12.81 -8.89
CA SER A 128 -5.00 13.32 -8.80
C SER A 128 -5.47 13.29 -7.35
N PRO A 129 -6.57 13.98 -7.00
CA PRO A 129 -7.16 13.86 -5.66
C PRO A 129 -7.57 12.42 -5.27
N LEU A 130 -7.72 11.50 -6.24
CA LEU A 130 -8.12 10.12 -5.97
C LEU A 130 -6.93 9.18 -5.70
N GLY A 131 -5.73 9.53 -6.12
CA GLY A 131 -4.55 8.67 -6.05
C GLY A 131 -3.55 8.98 -7.17
N VAL A 132 -2.54 8.13 -7.29
CA VAL A 132 -1.48 8.25 -8.31
C VAL A 132 -1.55 7.07 -9.25
N ARG A 133 -1.74 7.35 -10.54
CA ARG A 133 -1.50 6.36 -11.59
C ARG A 133 -0.02 6.40 -11.99
N VAL A 134 0.57 5.22 -12.14
CA VAL A 134 1.99 5.05 -12.47
C VAL A 134 2.12 4.48 -13.88
N GLY A 135 2.81 5.19 -14.76
CA GLY A 135 3.30 4.65 -16.01
C GLY A 135 4.64 3.94 -15.79
N VAL A 136 4.84 2.79 -16.43
CA VAL A 136 6.09 2.01 -16.36
C VAL A 136 6.71 1.88 -17.74
N GLY A 137 8.03 1.65 -17.79
CA GLY A 137 8.77 1.57 -19.04
C GLY A 137 8.41 0.34 -19.89
N SER A 138 8.50 0.49 -21.21
CA SER A 138 8.29 -0.62 -22.16
C SER A 138 9.56 -1.42 -22.45
N VAL A 139 10.74 -0.82 -22.25
CA VAL A 139 12.06 -1.45 -22.47
C VAL A 139 13.00 -1.11 -21.30
N PRO A 140 13.45 -2.11 -20.51
CA PRO A 140 12.89 -3.45 -20.44
C PRO A 140 11.40 -3.41 -20.07
N LYS A 141 10.64 -4.43 -20.45
CA LYS A 141 9.20 -4.46 -20.16
C LYS A 141 8.98 -4.55 -18.65
N GLU A 142 8.37 -3.52 -18.09
CA GLU A 142 7.98 -3.45 -16.69
C GLU A 142 6.46 -3.63 -16.54
N SER A 143 6.05 -4.13 -15.37
CA SER A 143 4.65 -4.28 -15.01
C SER A 143 4.42 -3.93 -13.54
N ILE A 144 3.25 -3.36 -13.27
CA ILE A 144 2.74 -3.16 -11.92
C ILE A 144 2.12 -4.47 -11.44
N SER A 145 2.42 -4.85 -10.20
CA SER A 145 1.93 -6.09 -9.58
C SER A 145 1.77 -5.91 -8.07
N ALA A 146 1.20 -6.93 -7.42
CA ALA A 146 1.05 -7.02 -5.97
C ALA A 146 0.43 -5.77 -5.33
N GLU A 147 -0.52 -5.14 -6.04
CA GLU A 147 -1.18 -3.93 -5.54
C GLU A 147 -2.03 -4.25 -4.31
N ARG A 148 -1.96 -3.34 -3.34
CA ARG A 148 -2.72 -3.37 -2.09
C ARG A 148 -3.15 -1.96 -1.74
N VAL A 149 -4.32 -1.82 -1.16
CA VAL A 149 -4.84 -0.54 -0.66
C VAL A 149 -5.13 -0.69 0.82
N TYR A 150 -4.67 0.25 1.62
CA TYR A 150 -4.90 0.27 3.06
C TYR A 150 -5.86 1.39 3.41
N LYS A 151 -6.74 1.10 4.37
CA LYS A 151 -7.67 2.06 4.91
C LYS A 151 -7.81 1.86 6.41
N ARG A 152 -7.54 2.92 7.15
CA ARG A 152 -7.83 3.01 8.58
C ARG A 152 -9.32 3.29 8.77
N ILE A 153 -9.96 2.54 9.64
CA ILE A 153 -11.35 2.74 10.07
C ILE A 153 -11.35 2.92 11.60
N PRO A 154 -11.50 4.15 12.11
CA PRO A 154 -11.40 4.44 13.53
C PRO A 154 -12.30 3.56 14.39
N GLY A 155 -11.71 2.95 15.43
CA GLY A 155 -12.42 2.09 16.36
C GLY A 155 -12.77 0.70 15.81
N VAL A 156 -12.39 0.40 14.57
CA VAL A 156 -12.54 -0.91 13.92
C VAL A 156 -11.16 -1.53 13.68
N GLY A 157 -10.31 -0.88 12.90
CA GLY A 157 -9.08 -1.52 12.44
C GLY A 157 -8.47 -0.89 11.21
N ASP A 158 -7.40 -1.52 10.75
CA ASP A 158 -6.82 -1.31 9.44
C ASP A 158 -7.29 -2.41 8.50
N ILE A 159 -7.88 -2.02 7.38
CA ILE A 159 -8.21 -2.96 6.31
C ILE A 159 -7.16 -2.88 5.22
N THR A 160 -6.67 -4.03 4.80
CA THR A 160 -5.90 -4.22 3.57
C THR A 160 -6.82 -4.80 2.52
N ILE A 161 -6.97 -4.11 1.40
CA ILE A 161 -7.80 -4.50 0.26
C ILE A 161 -6.89 -4.95 -0.87
N ILE A 162 -7.19 -6.10 -1.45
CA ILE A 162 -6.41 -6.78 -2.49
C ILE A 162 -7.37 -7.14 -3.64
N PRO A 163 -6.94 -7.07 -4.92
CA PRO A 163 -7.74 -7.59 -6.01
C PRO A 163 -8.11 -9.06 -5.78
N ALA A 164 -9.36 -9.43 -6.04
CA ALA A 164 -9.82 -10.81 -5.84
C ALA A 164 -8.95 -11.84 -6.61
N VAL A 165 -8.54 -11.49 -7.83
CA VAL A 165 -7.66 -12.32 -8.68
C VAL A 165 -6.29 -12.59 -8.07
N ASN A 166 -5.80 -11.73 -7.18
CA ASN A 166 -4.50 -11.87 -6.52
C ASN A 166 -4.61 -12.58 -5.16
N ALA A 167 -5.82 -12.90 -4.71
CA ALA A 167 -6.09 -13.40 -3.37
C ALA A 167 -6.60 -14.85 -3.34
N THR A 168 -6.64 -15.55 -4.48
CA THR A 168 -7.18 -16.92 -4.57
C THR A 168 -6.53 -17.88 -3.58
N GLU A 169 -5.23 -17.75 -3.34
CA GLU A 169 -4.49 -18.59 -2.37
C GLU A 169 -4.68 -18.15 -0.91
N LEU A 170 -5.20 -16.94 -0.68
CA LEU A 170 -5.45 -16.38 0.65
C LEU A 170 -6.83 -16.77 1.19
N VAL A 171 -7.77 -17.10 0.31
CA VAL A 171 -9.12 -17.53 0.68
C VAL A 171 -9.06 -18.95 1.29
N PRO A 172 -9.52 -19.15 2.53
CA PRO A 172 -9.56 -20.47 3.14
C PRO A 172 -10.41 -21.45 2.32
N ARG A 173 -9.99 -22.72 2.25
CA ARG A 173 -10.68 -23.79 1.49
C ARG A 173 -11.93 -24.34 2.18
N TRP A 174 -12.37 -23.73 3.27
CA TRP A 174 -13.56 -24.10 4.04
C TRP A 174 -14.51 -22.92 4.11
N ARG A 175 -15.82 -23.18 4.26
CA ARG A 175 -16.87 -22.15 4.20
C ARG A 175 -16.76 -21.15 5.36
N GLY A 176 -16.78 -19.85 5.04
CA GLY A 176 -16.79 -18.78 6.04
C GLY A 176 -18.18 -18.49 6.60
N ALA A 177 -18.25 -17.51 7.50
CA ALA A 177 -19.52 -16.89 7.90
C ALA A 177 -20.00 -15.99 6.75
N THR A 178 -21.25 -16.17 6.31
CA THR A 178 -21.84 -15.33 5.27
C THR A 178 -22.22 -13.96 5.83
N THR A 179 -21.75 -12.89 5.19
CA THR A 179 -22.15 -11.50 5.47
C THR A 179 -22.90 -10.94 4.27
N ARG A 180 -23.38 -9.69 4.36
CA ARG A 180 -24.08 -9.02 3.25
C ARG A 180 -23.21 -8.87 2.00
N SER A 181 -21.91 -8.67 2.17
CA SER A 181 -20.96 -8.37 1.09
C SER A 181 -20.10 -9.55 0.64
N GLY A 182 -20.14 -10.70 1.35
CA GLY A 182 -19.34 -11.86 1.00
C GLY A 182 -19.29 -12.94 2.07
N GLU A 183 -18.13 -13.60 2.17
CA GLU A 183 -17.82 -14.57 3.23
C GLU A 183 -16.68 -14.05 4.10
N THR A 184 -16.72 -14.37 5.40
CA THR A 184 -15.75 -13.93 6.40
C THR A 184 -15.16 -15.11 7.18
N TRP A 185 -13.87 -15.04 7.50
CA TRP A 185 -13.15 -16.02 8.30
C TRP A 185 -12.34 -15.31 9.38
N ARG A 186 -12.17 -15.97 10.53
CA ARG A 186 -11.16 -15.59 11.52
C ARG A 186 -9.89 -16.39 11.26
N LYS A 187 -8.74 -15.71 11.19
CA LYS A 187 -7.43 -16.34 11.04
C LYS A 187 -6.51 -15.90 12.17
N ASN A 188 -5.90 -16.87 12.84
CA ASN A 188 -4.84 -16.59 13.80
C ASN A 188 -3.55 -16.26 13.04
N VAL A 189 -2.82 -15.26 13.51
CA VAL A 189 -1.56 -14.80 12.94
C VAL A 189 -0.54 -14.68 14.05
N ASP A 190 0.70 -15.11 13.78
CA ASP A 190 1.79 -14.86 14.72
C ASP A 190 2.14 -13.36 14.67
N THR A 191 2.26 -12.74 15.83
CA THR A 191 2.72 -11.36 15.93
C THR A 191 4.24 -11.33 15.92
N SER A 192 4.82 -10.24 15.42
CA SER A 192 6.27 -10.03 15.41
C SER A 192 6.91 -10.07 16.80
N GLU A 193 6.12 -9.92 17.86
CA GLU A 193 6.55 -9.97 19.27
C GLU A 193 6.45 -11.37 19.89
N GLY A 194 6.17 -12.41 19.09
CA GLY A 194 6.07 -13.79 19.56
C GLY A 194 4.75 -14.15 20.25
N GLY A 195 3.72 -13.31 20.09
CA GLY A 195 2.35 -13.58 20.53
C GLY A 195 1.47 -14.13 19.42
N SER A 196 0.27 -14.61 19.75
CA SER A 196 -0.76 -14.97 18.77
C SER A 196 -1.80 -13.86 18.65
N GLY A 197 -1.96 -13.32 17.45
CA GLY A 197 -3.02 -12.38 17.09
C GLY A 197 -4.14 -13.05 16.31
N SER A 198 -5.22 -12.32 16.04
CA SER A 198 -6.21 -12.75 15.05
C SER A 198 -6.62 -11.61 14.13
N VAL A 199 -6.83 -11.93 12.87
CA VAL A 199 -7.36 -11.03 11.83
C VAL A 199 -8.67 -11.60 11.30
N LEU A 200 -9.49 -10.74 10.71
CA LEU A 200 -10.64 -11.16 9.93
C LEU A 200 -10.29 -11.09 8.44
N LEU A 201 -10.56 -12.17 7.73
CA LEU A 201 -10.50 -12.23 6.28
C LEU A 201 -11.92 -12.06 5.77
N HIS A 202 -12.14 -11.23 4.76
CA HIS A 202 -13.40 -11.13 4.07
C HIS A 202 -13.16 -11.23 2.56
N ALA A 203 -13.97 -12.02 1.86
CA ALA A 203 -13.86 -12.22 0.43
C ALA A 203 -15.21 -11.97 -0.24
N SER A 204 -15.17 -11.15 -1.29
CA SER A 204 -16.28 -10.96 -2.23
C SER A 204 -15.82 -11.30 -3.65
N ALA A 205 -16.74 -11.30 -4.61
CA ALA A 205 -16.38 -11.45 -6.01
C ALA A 205 -15.47 -10.32 -6.54
N ALA A 206 -15.47 -9.16 -5.87
CA ALA A 206 -14.79 -7.95 -6.34
C ALA A 206 -13.48 -7.65 -5.59
N ALA A 207 -13.30 -8.15 -4.36
CA ALA A 207 -12.11 -7.88 -3.56
C ALA A 207 -11.90 -8.93 -2.46
N PHE A 208 -10.66 -9.03 -2.01
CA PHE A 208 -10.32 -9.70 -0.77
C PHE A 208 -9.81 -8.67 0.23
N THR A 209 -10.23 -8.80 1.48
CA THR A 209 -9.85 -7.88 2.55
C THR A 209 -9.32 -8.60 3.77
N VAL A 210 -8.25 -8.06 4.34
CA VAL A 210 -7.73 -8.45 5.65
C VAL A 210 -8.00 -7.30 6.60
N LEU A 211 -8.79 -7.53 7.62
CA LEU A 211 -9.06 -6.58 8.69
C LEU A 211 -8.22 -6.95 9.90
N GLN A 212 -7.31 -6.04 10.25
CA GLN A 212 -6.49 -6.12 11.45
C GLN A 212 -7.09 -5.16 12.50
N PRO A 213 -7.45 -5.67 13.70
CA PRO A 213 -8.02 -4.82 14.75
C PRO A 213 -7.00 -3.82 15.31
N ASP A 214 -7.51 -2.71 15.85
CA ASP A 214 -6.73 -1.66 16.54
C ASP A 214 -5.85 -2.20 17.66
N VAL A 215 -6.43 -3.14 18.42
CA VAL A 215 -5.77 -3.83 19.51
C VAL A 215 -5.35 -5.20 18.99
N PRO A 216 -4.04 -5.48 18.85
CA PRO A 216 -3.57 -6.77 18.39
C PRO A 216 -4.11 -7.90 19.28
N GLY A 217 -4.64 -8.95 18.65
CA GLY A 217 -5.12 -10.15 19.36
C GLY A 217 -6.60 -10.17 19.71
N GLU A 218 -7.28 -9.03 19.70
CA GLU A 218 -8.70 -8.95 20.03
C GLU A 218 -9.54 -8.61 18.80
N VAL A 219 -9.99 -9.65 18.09
CA VAL A 219 -11.17 -9.51 17.22
C VAL A 219 -12.40 -9.50 18.13
N GLY A 220 -13.04 -8.34 18.24
CA GLY A 220 -14.23 -8.14 19.06
C GLY A 220 -15.48 -7.83 18.24
N ASP A 221 -16.56 -7.51 18.95
CA ASP A 221 -17.88 -7.29 18.38
C ASP A 221 -17.91 -6.14 17.36
N ARG A 222 -17.03 -5.13 17.53
CA ARG A 222 -16.97 -4.00 16.59
C ARG A 222 -16.49 -4.39 15.20
N GLN A 223 -15.49 -5.28 15.10
CA GLN A 223 -14.99 -5.71 13.80
C GLN A 223 -16.00 -6.60 13.09
N LEU A 224 -16.74 -7.44 13.84
CA LEU A 224 -17.81 -8.25 13.29
C LEU A 224 -18.99 -7.37 12.84
N ALA A 225 -19.43 -6.43 13.67
CA ALA A 225 -20.49 -5.48 13.32
C ALA A 225 -20.12 -4.64 12.09
N PHE A 226 -18.84 -4.29 11.92
CA PHE A 226 -18.38 -3.61 10.72
C PHE A 226 -18.55 -4.47 9.46
N LEU A 227 -18.19 -5.76 9.52
CA LEU A 227 -18.33 -6.66 8.37
C LEU A 227 -19.79 -7.01 8.06
N ASP A 228 -20.68 -7.00 9.06
CA ASP A 228 -22.12 -7.19 8.87
C ASP A 228 -22.78 -5.97 8.19
N GLU A 229 -22.36 -4.75 8.58
CA GLU A 229 -22.81 -3.48 7.97
C GLU A 229 -22.11 -3.15 6.66
N LEU A 230 -21.06 -3.89 6.30
CA LEU A 230 -20.31 -3.70 5.07
C LEU A 230 -21.20 -4.00 3.85
N VAL A 231 -21.61 -2.95 3.14
CA VAL A 231 -22.45 -3.06 1.94
C VAL A 231 -21.61 -3.48 0.74
N LYS A 232 -20.43 -2.86 0.57
CA LYS A 232 -19.57 -3.11 -0.59
C LYS A 232 -18.11 -2.82 -0.28
N ILE A 233 -17.23 -3.72 -0.75
CA ILE A 233 -15.83 -3.41 -1.07
C ILE A 233 -15.57 -3.96 -2.47
N ALA A 234 -15.05 -3.13 -3.35
CA ALA A 234 -14.75 -3.52 -4.72
C ALA A 234 -13.40 -2.98 -5.20
N TRP A 235 -12.77 -3.78 -6.04
CA TRP A 235 -11.61 -3.43 -6.84
C TRP A 235 -12.01 -3.43 -8.32
N ASP A 236 -12.34 -2.25 -8.84
CA ASP A 236 -12.78 -2.10 -10.23
C ASP A 236 -11.55 -1.86 -11.12
N PRO A 237 -11.22 -2.76 -12.06
CA PRO A 237 -10.05 -2.60 -12.93
C PRO A 237 -10.16 -1.36 -13.84
N ALA A 238 -9.00 -0.85 -14.27
CA ALA A 238 -8.88 0.32 -15.14
C ALA A 238 -9.41 0.09 -16.57
#